data_AF-A0A066XJR8-F1
#
_entry.id   AF-A0A066XJR8-F1
#
_cell.length_a   1.000
_cell.length_b   1.000
_cell.length_c   1.000
_cell.angle_alpha   90.00
_cell.angle_beta   90.00
_cell.angle_gamma   90.00
#
_symmetry.space_group_name_H-M   'P 1'
#
loop_
_entity.id
_entity.type
_entity.pdbx_description
1 polymer ?
#
loop_
_entity_poly.entity_id
_entity_poly.type
_entity_poly.pdbx_seq_one_letter_code
_entity_poly.pdbx_strand_id
1 'polypeptide(L)'
;MALPARPPKNRFVAAARKLYNPLGFSKGYNFVLFFIFFGALMGFTLARLQYLSFDELCKGSAPGECYYYRTGHEKAGIIIHLAGILPAGFLACFQFVPVIRHKALLFHRLNGYIVILLSLVGTAGAFMVARHAFGGGLEIQAGIGLMGIMFVVSLTLAYVNVKRLQIEQHRAWMLRAWFYAGSIVTLRLIQFSCAAIISTMGTYYAARPCSQVDYTIGDSNRTLELYPDCAAYFSGANPVQQTIVHADLLTATSAAEAGAAASLPFGLALWLALAMHAIGIEVYLRLTPAEAERLRNFSYKRQLEAGMNPAGSAGLTADRLGDSAKWQPKPTPSQDDSTSIERLVS
;
A
#
# COMPACT_ATOMS: atom_id res chain seq x y z
N MET A 1 20.87 -2.53 21.49
CA MET A 1 20.18 -3.84 21.31
C MET A 1 18.91 -3.77 22.13
N ALA A 2 17.76 -4.26 21.65
CA ALA A 2 16.56 -4.29 22.49
C ALA A 2 16.82 -5.29 23.64
N LEU A 3 17.14 -4.78 24.83
CA LEU A 3 17.32 -5.63 26.00
C LEU A 3 15.95 -6.20 26.37
N PRO A 4 15.77 -7.53 26.42
CA PRO A 4 14.49 -8.12 26.76
C PRO A 4 14.15 -7.75 28.21
N ALA A 5 13.01 -7.09 28.42
CA ALA A 5 12.58 -6.64 29.75
C ALA A 5 12.28 -7.79 30.73
N ARG A 6 12.17 -9.04 30.25
CA ARG A 6 11.83 -10.24 31.03
C ARG A 6 12.49 -11.50 30.46
N PRO A 7 12.84 -12.51 31.27
CA PRO A 7 13.34 -13.81 30.78
C PRO A 7 12.33 -14.50 29.84
N PRO A 8 12.78 -15.41 28.94
CA PRO A 8 11.88 -16.09 28.02
C PRO A 8 10.98 -17.08 28.77
N LYS A 9 9.67 -17.06 28.47
CA LYS A 9 8.67 -17.92 29.14
C LYS A 9 8.87 -19.42 28.84
N ASN A 10 9.40 -19.75 27.67
CA ASN A 10 9.68 -21.13 27.24
C ASN A 10 10.76 -21.17 26.14
N ARG A 11 11.18 -22.38 25.74
CA ARG A 11 12.20 -22.61 24.69
C ARG A 11 11.80 -22.02 23.33
N PHE A 12 10.50 -22.07 22.99
CA PHE A 12 9.99 -21.46 21.75
C PHE A 12 10.19 -19.94 21.74
N VAL A 13 9.83 -19.25 22.83
CA VAL A 13 10.05 -17.80 22.98
C VAL A 13 11.54 -17.46 22.96
N ALA A 14 12.39 -18.31 23.55
CA ALA A 14 13.84 -18.13 23.49
C ALA A 14 14.38 -18.24 22.05
N ALA A 15 13.92 -19.23 21.28
CA ALA A 15 14.28 -19.37 19.87
C ALA A 15 13.74 -18.22 19.02
N ALA A 16 12.48 -17.84 19.19
CA ALA A 16 11.87 -16.71 18.48
C ALA A 16 12.62 -15.39 18.74
N ARG A 17 13.05 -15.15 19.98
CA ARG A 17 13.88 -13.98 20.34
C ARG A 17 15.20 -13.93 19.57
N LYS A 18 15.82 -15.08 19.25
CA LYS A 18 17.05 -15.11 18.42
C LYS A 18 16.78 -14.63 17.00
N LEU A 19 15.55 -14.78 16.49
CA LEU A 19 15.17 -14.33 15.15
C LEU A 19 14.87 -12.83 15.10
N TYR A 20 14.05 -12.30 16.03
CA TYR A 20 13.56 -10.92 15.92
C TYR A 20 14.36 -9.86 16.68
N ASN A 21 15.13 -10.23 17.72
CA ASN A 21 15.96 -9.26 18.46
C ASN A 21 17.09 -8.65 17.62
N PRO A 22 17.78 -9.39 16.72
CA PRO A 22 18.79 -8.82 15.83
C PRO A 22 18.24 -7.73 14.92
N LEU A 23 16.98 -7.87 14.50
CA LEU A 23 16.24 -6.89 13.71
C LEU A 23 15.76 -5.69 14.55
N GLY A 24 15.95 -5.72 15.87
CA GLY A 24 15.65 -4.64 16.79
C GLY A 24 14.21 -4.62 17.32
N PHE A 25 13.42 -5.67 17.08
CA PHE A 25 12.09 -5.79 17.68
C PHE A 25 12.20 -6.19 19.15
N SER A 26 11.53 -5.46 20.04
CA SER A 26 11.48 -5.79 21.48
C SER A 26 10.32 -6.71 21.85
N LYS A 27 9.27 -6.74 21.03
CA LYS A 27 8.04 -7.52 21.25
C LYS A 27 7.78 -8.41 20.04
N GLY A 28 7.51 -9.69 20.28
CA GLY A 28 7.31 -10.69 19.21
C GLY A 28 6.14 -10.36 18.28
N TYR A 29 5.02 -9.83 18.81
CA TYR A 29 3.87 -9.46 17.96
C TYR A 29 4.20 -8.36 16.94
N ASN A 30 5.10 -7.42 17.28
CA ASN A 30 5.53 -6.39 16.31
C ASN A 30 6.32 -7.01 15.16
N PHE A 31 7.10 -8.07 15.42
CA PHE A 31 7.78 -8.81 14.38
C PHE A 31 6.80 -9.60 13.51
N VAL A 32 5.79 -10.24 14.11
CA VAL A 32 4.74 -10.95 13.36
C VAL A 32 3.97 -9.98 12.45
N LEU A 33 3.55 -8.83 12.96
CA LEU A 33 2.90 -7.79 12.15
C LEU A 33 3.82 -7.30 11.04
N PHE A 34 5.10 -7.04 11.33
CA PHE A 34 6.07 -6.65 10.32
C PHE A 34 6.20 -7.72 9.22
N PHE A 35 6.33 -8.99 9.61
CA PHE A 35 6.46 -10.09 8.65
C PHE A 35 5.20 -10.25 7.79
N ILE A 36 4.00 -10.15 8.37
CA ILE A 36 2.75 -10.25 7.62
C ILE A 36 2.62 -9.08 6.63
N PHE A 37 2.75 -7.82 7.09
CA PHE A 37 2.47 -6.67 6.23
C PHE A 37 3.66 -6.32 5.31
N PHE A 38 4.84 -6.12 5.89
CA PHE A 38 6.03 -5.72 5.12
C PHE A 38 6.75 -6.90 4.48
N GLY A 39 6.65 -8.11 5.05
CA GLY A 39 7.13 -9.32 4.36
C GLY A 39 6.27 -9.66 3.15
N ALA A 40 4.93 -9.56 3.25
CA ALA A 40 4.06 -9.75 2.09
C ALA A 40 4.26 -8.64 1.04
N LEU A 41 4.41 -7.38 1.44
CA LEU A 41 4.74 -6.28 0.53
C LEU A 41 6.09 -6.53 -0.18
N MET A 42 7.11 -6.94 0.57
CA MET A 42 8.42 -7.31 0.01
C MET A 42 8.27 -8.42 -1.03
N GLY A 43 7.62 -9.52 -0.68
CA GLY A 43 7.38 -10.64 -1.60
C GLY A 43 6.61 -10.22 -2.84
N PHE A 44 5.58 -9.39 -2.69
CA PHE A 44 4.81 -8.83 -3.80
C PHE A 44 5.67 -7.98 -4.72
N THR A 45 6.48 -7.06 -4.18
CA THR A 45 7.36 -6.20 -4.99
C THR A 45 8.38 -7.02 -5.78
N LEU A 46 9.03 -7.99 -5.13
CA LEU A 46 10.00 -8.87 -5.78
C LEU A 46 9.37 -9.72 -6.89
N ALA A 47 8.19 -10.30 -6.65
CA ALA A 47 7.46 -11.08 -7.65
C ALA A 47 7.02 -10.26 -8.88
N ARG A 48 6.94 -8.93 -8.73
CA ARG A 48 6.51 -8.00 -9.78
C ARG A 48 7.66 -7.20 -10.40
N LEU A 49 8.91 -7.34 -9.93
CA LEU A 49 10.07 -6.67 -10.53
C LEU A 49 10.25 -6.97 -12.02
N GLN A 50 9.87 -8.18 -12.47
CA GLN A 50 9.90 -8.54 -13.89
C GLN A 50 9.05 -7.61 -14.78
N TYR A 51 8.02 -6.96 -14.24
CA TYR A 51 7.17 -6.02 -14.99
C TYR A 51 7.84 -4.67 -15.29
N LEU A 52 9.08 -4.45 -14.83
CA LEU A 52 9.91 -3.38 -15.36
C LEU A 52 10.28 -3.61 -16.82
N SER A 53 10.28 -4.88 -17.29
CA SER A 53 10.26 -5.20 -18.70
C SER A 53 8.84 -5.07 -19.24
N PHE A 54 8.65 -4.21 -20.24
CA PHE A 54 7.34 -3.95 -20.83
C PHE A 54 6.72 -5.20 -21.47
N ASP A 55 7.54 -6.08 -22.04
CA ASP A 55 7.06 -7.32 -22.66
C ASP A 55 6.54 -8.29 -21.60
N GLU A 56 7.26 -8.45 -20.49
CA GLU A 56 6.83 -9.29 -19.37
C GLU A 56 5.62 -8.71 -18.63
N LEU A 57 5.51 -7.38 -18.55
CA LEU A 57 4.29 -6.70 -18.11
C LEU A 57 3.11 -7.10 -18.99
N CYS A 58 3.23 -6.98 -20.32
CA CYS A 58 2.13 -7.26 -21.22
C CYS A 58 1.71 -8.74 -21.21
N LYS A 59 2.68 -9.67 -21.16
CA LYS A 59 2.41 -11.11 -21.02
C LYS A 59 1.79 -11.47 -19.66
N GLY A 60 2.24 -10.82 -18.58
CA GLY A 60 1.84 -11.13 -17.22
C GLY A 60 0.60 -10.38 -16.71
N SER A 61 0.16 -9.34 -17.43
CA SER A 61 -1.07 -8.59 -17.12
C SER A 61 -2.33 -9.41 -17.42
N ALA A 62 -3.46 -9.00 -16.86
CA ALA A 62 -4.72 -9.65 -17.18
C ALA A 62 -5.02 -9.50 -18.70
N PRO A 63 -5.61 -10.52 -19.36
CA PRO A 63 -5.91 -10.45 -20.78
C PRO A 63 -6.66 -9.17 -21.14
N GLY A 64 -6.20 -8.49 -22.19
CA GLY A 64 -6.78 -7.23 -22.67
C GLY A 64 -6.31 -5.96 -21.97
N GLU A 65 -5.60 -6.02 -20.84
CA GLU A 65 -5.07 -4.83 -20.16
C GLU A 65 -3.99 -4.13 -20.99
N CYS A 66 -3.08 -4.91 -21.60
CA CYS A 66 -2.00 -4.36 -22.42
C CYS A 66 -2.50 -3.57 -23.66
N TYR A 67 -3.77 -3.73 -24.07
CA TYR A 67 -4.35 -2.97 -25.19
C TYR A 67 -4.10 -1.46 -25.05
N TYR A 68 -4.38 -0.91 -23.88
CA TYR A 68 -4.26 0.52 -23.57
C TYR A 68 -2.82 0.94 -23.27
N TYR A 69 -2.01 0.06 -22.67
CA TYR A 69 -0.65 0.39 -22.25
C TYR A 69 0.37 0.46 -23.40
N ARG A 70 -0.01 0.14 -24.65
CA ARG A 70 0.94 0.07 -25.78
C ARG A 70 1.33 1.41 -26.37
N THR A 71 0.56 2.47 -26.16
CA THR A 71 0.82 3.76 -26.82
C THR A 71 0.58 4.97 -25.91
N GLY A 72 1.11 6.12 -26.33
CA GLY A 72 0.82 7.42 -25.72
C GLY A 72 1.20 7.54 -24.24
N HIS A 73 0.38 8.30 -23.52
CA HIS A 73 0.60 8.60 -22.11
C HIS A 73 0.40 7.39 -21.21
N GLU A 74 -0.44 6.41 -21.57
CA GLU A 74 -0.68 5.23 -20.74
C GLU A 74 0.54 4.30 -20.70
N LYS A 75 1.25 4.16 -21.83
CA LYS A 75 2.54 3.47 -21.86
C LYS A 75 3.56 4.10 -20.92
N ALA A 76 3.72 5.43 -21.03
CA ALA A 76 4.61 6.16 -20.14
C ALA A 76 4.16 6.03 -18.68
N GLY A 77 2.85 6.15 -18.44
CA GLY A 77 2.23 6.06 -17.12
C GLY A 77 2.52 4.73 -16.43
N ILE A 78 2.30 3.60 -17.09
CA ILE A 78 2.53 2.29 -16.47
C ILE A 78 4.03 2.04 -16.20
N ILE A 79 4.92 2.46 -17.10
CA ILE A 79 6.37 2.34 -16.90
C ILE A 79 6.80 3.19 -15.70
N ILE A 80 6.38 4.46 -15.66
CA ILE A 80 6.68 5.37 -14.55
C ILE A 80 6.10 4.83 -13.24
N HIS A 81 4.87 4.31 -13.27
CA HIS A 81 4.21 3.73 -12.12
C HIS A 81 5.05 2.59 -11.52
N LEU A 82 5.43 1.60 -12.34
CA LEU A 82 6.16 0.42 -11.89
C LEU A 82 7.61 0.74 -11.51
N ALA A 83 8.29 1.57 -12.29
CA ALA A 83 9.65 2.02 -12.01
C ALA A 83 9.75 2.86 -10.73
N GLY A 84 8.67 3.56 -10.36
CA GLY A 84 8.56 4.26 -9.08
C GLY A 84 8.17 3.33 -7.93
N ILE A 85 7.01 2.69 -8.03
CA ILE A 85 6.37 2.04 -6.87
C ILE A 85 7.04 0.72 -6.47
N LEU A 86 7.59 -0.06 -7.42
CA LEU A 86 8.23 -1.35 -7.08
C LEU A 86 9.51 -1.13 -6.28
N PRO A 87 10.46 -0.29 -6.70
CA PRO A 87 11.63 0.00 -5.88
C PRO A 87 11.26 0.75 -4.60
N ALA A 88 10.28 1.67 -4.63
CA ALA A 88 9.80 2.34 -3.41
C ALA A 88 9.29 1.34 -2.37
N GLY A 89 8.46 0.37 -2.78
CA GLY A 89 7.92 -0.66 -1.90
C GLY A 89 8.99 -1.57 -1.31
N PHE A 90 9.93 -2.02 -2.14
CA PHE A 90 11.10 -2.79 -1.69
C PHE A 90 11.90 -2.02 -0.63
N LEU A 91 12.24 -0.76 -0.92
CA LEU A 91 13.02 0.12 -0.05
C LEU A 91 12.27 0.52 1.23
N ALA A 92 10.95 0.65 1.17
CA ALA A 92 10.11 0.97 2.30
C ALA A 92 10.13 -0.12 3.37
N CYS A 93 10.21 -1.40 3.00
CA CYS A 93 10.31 -2.47 3.99
C CYS A 93 11.50 -2.29 4.94
N PHE A 94 12.63 -1.76 4.46
CA PHE A 94 13.79 -1.43 5.31
C PHE A 94 13.55 -0.22 6.22
N GLN A 95 12.65 0.70 5.86
CA GLN A 95 12.27 1.84 6.72
C GLN A 95 11.63 1.38 8.02
N PHE A 96 10.92 0.24 8.00
CA PHE A 96 10.19 -0.29 9.15
C PHE A 96 10.99 -1.31 9.97
N VAL A 97 12.27 -1.56 9.63
CA VAL A 97 13.17 -2.41 10.41
C VAL A 97 13.80 -1.61 11.57
N PRO A 98 13.49 -1.93 12.84
CA PRO A 98 13.94 -1.12 13.98
C PRO A 98 15.46 -0.98 14.12
N VAL A 99 16.26 -2.01 13.80
CA VAL A 99 17.72 -1.90 13.93
C VAL A 99 18.32 -0.85 13.00
N ILE A 100 17.72 -0.63 11.82
CA ILE A 100 18.21 0.34 10.84
C ILE A 100 18.06 1.77 11.37
N ARG A 101 16.91 2.12 11.94
CA ARG A 101 16.71 3.44 12.57
C ARG A 101 17.55 3.66 13.84
N HIS A 102 18.10 2.61 14.45
CA HIS A 102 18.92 2.73 15.66
C HIS A 102 20.42 2.73 15.37
N LYS A 103 20.88 1.99 14.36
CA LYS A 103 22.30 1.80 14.05
C LYS A 103 22.73 2.46 12.73
N ALA A 104 21.82 2.68 11.79
CA ALA A 104 22.09 3.17 10.45
C ALA A 104 21.18 4.36 10.10
N LEU A 105 21.19 5.40 10.95
CA LEU A 105 20.32 6.57 10.82
C LEU A 105 20.51 7.33 9.49
N LEU A 106 21.75 7.45 9.00
CA LEU A 106 22.02 8.11 7.72
C LEU A 106 21.36 7.35 6.56
N PHE A 107 21.49 6.03 6.54
CA PHE A 107 20.82 5.18 5.57
C PHE A 107 19.30 5.32 5.65
N HIS A 108 18.71 5.27 6.86
CA HIS A 108 17.27 5.46 7.05
C HIS A 108 16.77 6.78 6.43
N ARG A 109 17.50 7.88 6.65
CA ARG A 109 17.15 9.22 6.12
C ARG A 109 17.26 9.28 4.60
N LEU A 110 18.40 8.87 4.03
CA LEU A 110 18.62 8.90 2.57
C LEU A 110 17.62 7.98 1.85
N ASN A 111 17.47 6.75 2.34
CA ASN A 111 16.48 5.82 1.82
C ASN A 111 15.05 6.38 1.95
N GLY A 112 14.73 7.09 3.04
CA GLY A 112 13.41 7.70 3.24
C GLY A 112 13.08 8.76 2.18
N TYR A 113 14.05 9.59 1.81
CA TYR A 113 13.86 10.58 0.74
C TYR A 113 13.69 9.93 -0.63
N ILE A 114 14.48 8.89 -0.93
CA ILE A 114 14.34 8.10 -2.16
C ILE A 114 12.96 7.46 -2.24
N VAL A 115 12.50 6.84 -1.15
CA VAL A 115 11.18 6.21 -1.05
C VAL A 115 10.06 7.21 -1.31
N ILE A 116 10.12 8.42 -0.72
CA ILE A 116 9.12 9.48 -0.95
C ILE A 116 9.13 9.91 -2.42
N LEU A 117 10.30 10.21 -2.99
CA LEU A 117 10.42 10.65 -4.38
C LEU A 117 9.85 9.61 -5.36
N LEU A 118 10.30 8.36 -5.23
CA LEU A 118 9.84 7.26 -6.08
C LEU A 118 8.34 7.00 -5.93
N SER A 119 7.81 7.14 -4.72
CA SER A 119 6.38 7.01 -4.44
C SER A 119 5.57 8.10 -5.14
N LEU A 120 6.00 9.36 -5.09
CA LEU A 120 5.32 10.47 -5.78
C LEU A 120 5.35 10.29 -7.30
N VAL A 121 6.51 9.93 -7.86
CA VAL A 121 6.67 9.64 -9.30
C VAL A 121 5.79 8.45 -9.70
N GLY A 122 5.81 7.37 -8.91
CA GLY A 122 4.98 6.19 -9.15
C GLY A 122 3.48 6.47 -9.07
N THR A 123 3.04 7.34 -8.15
CA THR A 123 1.63 7.76 -8.06
C THR A 123 1.21 8.62 -9.25
N ALA A 124 2.08 9.50 -9.75
CA ALA A 124 1.80 10.26 -10.98
C ALA A 124 1.58 9.31 -12.18
N GLY A 125 2.44 8.29 -12.32
CA GLY A 125 2.25 7.25 -13.33
C GLY A 125 0.94 6.46 -13.16
N ALA A 126 0.52 6.17 -11.93
CA ALA A 126 -0.75 5.50 -11.65
C ALA A 126 -1.96 6.31 -12.16
N PHE A 127 -1.95 7.62 -11.94
CA PHE A 127 -3.04 8.49 -12.42
C PHE A 127 -3.10 8.60 -13.94
N MET A 128 -1.96 8.46 -14.64
CA MET A 128 -1.93 8.45 -16.10
C MET A 128 -2.61 7.21 -16.71
N VAL A 129 -2.74 6.12 -15.97
CA VAL A 129 -3.37 4.86 -16.45
C VAL A 129 -4.72 4.57 -15.81
N ALA A 130 -5.14 5.35 -14.82
CA ALA A 130 -6.34 5.09 -14.02
C ALA A 130 -7.62 4.99 -14.86
N ARG A 131 -7.67 5.70 -16.00
CA ARG A 131 -8.85 5.74 -16.89
C ARG A 131 -9.23 4.37 -17.45
N HIS A 132 -8.26 3.51 -17.77
CA HIS A 132 -8.51 2.20 -18.40
C HIS A 132 -8.07 1.01 -17.55
N ALA A 133 -7.46 1.25 -16.37
CA ALA A 133 -7.04 0.20 -15.47
C ALA A 133 -8.18 -0.76 -15.12
N PHE A 134 -8.00 -2.07 -15.37
CA PHE A 134 -8.97 -3.12 -15.10
C PHE A 134 -10.38 -2.81 -15.62
N GLY A 135 -10.44 -2.20 -16.81
CA GLY A 135 -11.70 -1.88 -17.48
C GLY A 135 -12.25 -0.48 -17.23
N GLY A 136 -11.63 0.32 -16.36
CA GLY A 136 -11.86 1.75 -16.31
C GLY A 136 -13.19 2.21 -15.72
N GLY A 137 -13.90 1.34 -14.99
CA GLY A 137 -15.15 1.70 -14.31
C GLY A 137 -14.98 2.89 -13.36
N LEU A 138 -16.05 3.67 -13.15
CA LEU A 138 -15.98 4.86 -12.29
C LEU A 138 -15.64 4.51 -10.84
N GLU A 139 -16.09 3.35 -10.38
CA GLU A 139 -15.73 2.78 -9.08
C GLU A 139 -14.23 2.49 -8.96
N ILE A 140 -13.58 2.08 -10.06
CA ILE A 140 -12.13 1.85 -10.12
C ILE A 140 -11.39 3.18 -10.09
N GLN A 141 -11.79 4.12 -10.95
CA GLN A 141 -11.19 5.46 -11.01
C GLN A 141 -11.30 6.18 -9.66
N ALA A 142 -12.47 6.13 -9.03
CA ALA A 142 -12.69 6.71 -7.71
C ALA A 142 -11.84 6.03 -6.63
N GLY A 143 -11.72 4.70 -6.66
CA GLY A 143 -10.87 3.96 -5.73
C GLY A 143 -9.39 4.30 -5.87
N ILE A 144 -8.87 4.35 -7.12
CA ILE A 144 -7.47 4.72 -7.41
C ILE A 144 -7.23 6.18 -7.01
N GLY A 145 -8.16 7.07 -7.35
CA GLY A 145 -8.11 8.49 -6.99
C GLY A 145 -8.03 8.69 -5.47
N LEU A 146 -8.95 8.07 -4.73
CA LEU A 146 -8.98 8.15 -3.27
C LEU A 146 -7.69 7.58 -2.65
N MET A 147 -7.26 6.38 -3.07
CA MET A 147 -6.04 5.77 -2.58
C MET A 147 -4.82 6.66 -2.84
N GLY A 148 -4.71 7.23 -4.04
CA GLY A 148 -3.63 8.15 -4.41
C GLY A 148 -3.62 9.42 -3.57
N ILE A 149 -4.79 10.04 -3.33
CA ILE A 149 -4.92 11.20 -2.44
C ILE A 149 -4.48 10.85 -1.02
N MET A 150 -5.03 9.77 -0.45
CA MET A 150 -4.69 9.32 0.90
C MET A 150 -3.19 9.05 1.05
N PHE A 151 -2.57 8.44 0.03
CA PHE A 151 -1.15 8.13 0.01
C PHE A 151 -0.27 9.39 -0.07
N VAL A 152 -0.53 10.28 -1.04
CA VAL A 152 0.24 11.52 -1.24
C VAL A 152 0.10 12.47 -0.06
N VAL A 153 -1.12 12.63 0.48
CA VAL A 153 -1.34 13.43 1.69
C VAL A 153 -0.56 12.84 2.86
N SER A 154 -0.61 11.52 3.06
CA SER A 154 0.14 10.88 4.14
C SER A 154 1.66 11.07 4.01
N LEU A 155 2.22 10.92 2.80
CA LEU A 155 3.64 11.18 2.56
C LEU A 155 4.01 12.65 2.81
N THR A 156 3.15 13.59 2.38
CA THR A 156 3.35 15.02 2.59
C THR A 156 3.34 15.37 4.07
N LEU A 157 2.34 14.89 4.81
CA LEU A 157 2.24 15.12 6.26
C LEU A 157 3.37 14.44 7.03
N ALA A 158 3.81 13.25 6.60
CA ALA A 158 4.98 12.60 7.15
C ALA A 158 6.26 13.42 6.94
N TYR A 159 6.44 13.98 5.74
CA TYR A 159 7.58 14.82 5.40
C TYR A 159 7.58 16.13 6.20
N VAL A 160 6.45 16.83 6.26
CA VAL A 160 6.31 18.07 7.04
C VAL A 160 6.64 17.82 8.51
N ASN A 161 6.10 16.76 9.10
CA ASN A 161 6.34 16.46 10.51
C ASN A 161 7.80 16.08 10.81
N VAL A 162 8.49 15.34 9.94
CA VAL A 162 9.92 15.06 10.17
C VAL A 162 10.79 16.30 10.06
N LYS A 163 10.46 17.24 9.14
CA LYS A 163 11.14 18.55 9.05
C LYS A 163 10.89 19.42 10.27
N ARG A 164 9.74 19.25 10.93
CA ARG A 164 9.41 19.90 12.21
C ARG A 164 9.89 19.10 13.42
N LEU A 165 10.70 18.05 13.24
CA LEU A 165 11.19 17.17 14.30
C LEU A 165 10.05 16.53 15.14
N GLN A 166 8.84 16.45 14.60
CA GLN A 166 7.70 15.73 15.17
C GLN A 166 7.73 14.26 14.74
N ILE A 167 8.56 13.46 15.41
CA ILE A 167 8.86 12.09 15.02
C ILE A 167 7.67 11.15 15.23
N GLU A 168 6.85 11.41 16.26
CA GLU A 168 5.63 10.65 16.53
C GLU A 168 4.64 10.76 15.36
N GLN A 169 4.30 11.99 14.95
CA GLN A 169 3.43 12.24 13.80
C GLN A 169 4.04 11.74 12.48
N HIS A 170 5.35 11.95 12.27
CA HIS A 170 6.04 11.40 11.10
C HIS A 170 5.83 9.88 11.00
N ARG A 171 6.06 9.14 12.10
CA ARG A 171 5.84 7.69 12.14
C ARG A 171 4.39 7.34 11.83
N ALA A 172 3.44 8.03 12.44
CA ALA A 172 2.02 7.75 12.26
C ALA A 172 1.59 7.92 10.78
N TRP A 173 2.02 9.01 10.14
CA TRP A 173 1.72 9.27 8.73
C TRP A 173 2.47 8.35 7.76
N MET A 174 3.73 7.97 8.05
CA MET A 174 4.43 6.96 7.24
C MET A 174 3.75 5.59 7.33
N LEU A 175 3.27 5.20 8.49
CA LEU A 175 2.52 3.94 8.63
C LEU A 175 1.22 3.99 7.83
N ARG A 176 0.45 5.07 7.90
CA ARG A 176 -0.76 5.26 7.08
C ARG A 176 -0.46 5.10 5.59
N ALA A 177 0.53 5.84 5.09
CA ALA A 177 0.93 5.78 3.69
C ALA A 177 1.21 4.33 3.24
N TRP A 178 2.06 3.60 3.97
CA TRP A 178 2.48 2.26 3.56
C TRP A 178 1.43 1.17 3.80
N PHE A 179 0.48 1.37 4.71
CA PHE A 179 -0.69 0.50 4.81
C PHE A 179 -1.69 0.76 3.67
N TYR A 180 -1.91 2.02 3.29
CA TYR A 180 -2.75 2.32 2.12
C TYR A 180 -2.14 1.71 0.85
N ALA A 181 -0.82 1.87 0.62
CA ALA A 181 -0.13 1.23 -0.50
C ALA A 181 -0.14 -0.31 -0.40
N GLY A 182 0.05 -0.85 0.82
CA GLY A 182 0.02 -2.28 1.10
C GLY A 182 -1.33 -2.95 0.83
N SER A 183 -2.42 -2.18 0.76
CA SER A 183 -3.75 -2.70 0.42
C SER A 183 -3.78 -3.40 -0.94
N ILE A 184 -2.85 -3.09 -1.86
CA ILE A 184 -2.76 -3.75 -3.16
C ILE A 184 -2.52 -5.26 -3.06
N VAL A 185 -1.81 -5.71 -2.01
CA VAL A 185 -1.55 -7.14 -1.79
C VAL A 185 -2.84 -7.84 -1.39
N THR A 186 -3.60 -7.25 -0.47
CA THR A 186 -4.92 -7.75 -0.05
C THR A 186 -5.93 -7.68 -1.20
N LEU A 187 -5.90 -6.62 -1.99
CA LEU A 187 -6.73 -6.48 -3.20
C LEU A 187 -6.55 -7.70 -4.09
N ARG A 188 -5.31 -8.11 -4.40
CA ARG A 188 -5.09 -9.27 -5.30
C ARG A 188 -5.70 -10.55 -4.75
N LEU A 189 -5.61 -10.79 -3.43
CA LEU A 189 -6.23 -11.96 -2.82
C LEU A 189 -7.76 -11.92 -2.98
N ILE A 190 -8.39 -10.79 -2.66
CA ILE A 190 -9.83 -10.62 -2.82
C ILE A 190 -10.24 -10.76 -4.30
N GLN A 191 -9.51 -10.12 -5.20
CA GLN A 191 -9.76 -10.14 -6.64
C GLN A 191 -9.71 -11.55 -7.20
N PHE A 192 -8.69 -12.35 -6.89
CA PHE A 192 -8.60 -13.73 -7.37
C PHE A 192 -9.69 -14.63 -6.80
N SER A 193 -10.02 -14.48 -5.50
CA SER A 193 -11.12 -15.22 -4.90
C SER A 193 -12.46 -14.86 -5.53
N CYS A 194 -12.73 -13.57 -5.74
CA CYS A 194 -13.96 -13.12 -6.37
C CYS A 194 -14.04 -13.53 -7.85
N ALA A 195 -12.93 -13.48 -8.59
CA ALA A 195 -12.88 -13.96 -9.97
C ALA A 195 -13.31 -15.44 -10.06
N ALA A 196 -12.76 -16.30 -9.18
CA ALA A 196 -13.18 -17.70 -9.12
C ALA A 196 -14.67 -17.85 -8.77
N ILE A 197 -15.17 -17.09 -7.79
CA ILE A 197 -16.58 -17.14 -7.39
C ILE A 197 -17.51 -16.74 -8.54
N ILE A 198 -17.27 -15.61 -9.22
CA ILE A 198 -18.15 -15.17 -10.31
C ILE A 198 -18.12 -16.15 -11.49
N SER A 199 -16.97 -16.79 -11.75
CA SER A 199 -16.87 -17.85 -12.76
C SER A 199 -17.69 -19.08 -12.39
N THR A 200 -17.67 -19.50 -11.12
CA THR A 200 -18.54 -20.62 -10.68
C THR A 200 -20.04 -20.29 -10.76
N MET A 201 -20.42 -19.01 -10.59
CA MET A 201 -21.81 -18.57 -10.71
C MET A 201 -22.26 -18.49 -12.17
N GLY A 202 -21.37 -18.11 -13.09
CA GLY A 202 -21.64 -18.10 -14.54
C GLY A 202 -22.59 -17.00 -15.02
N THR A 203 -23.02 -16.06 -14.17
CA THR A 203 -24.04 -15.04 -14.49
C THR A 203 -23.50 -13.62 -14.63
N TYR A 204 -22.18 -13.44 -14.62
CA TYR A 204 -21.53 -12.11 -14.70
C TYR A 204 -21.04 -11.81 -16.11
N TYR A 205 -21.24 -10.56 -16.52
CA TYR A 205 -20.87 -10.07 -17.85
C TYR A 205 -20.30 -8.65 -17.76
N ALA A 206 -19.40 -8.29 -18.67
CA ALA A 206 -18.79 -6.97 -18.78
C ALA A 206 -18.94 -6.42 -20.20
N ALA A 207 -19.33 -5.16 -20.33
CA ALA A 207 -19.25 -4.47 -21.61
C ALA A 207 -17.78 -4.15 -21.95
N ARG A 208 -17.38 -4.41 -23.20
CA ARG A 208 -16.01 -4.21 -23.70
C ARG A 208 -16.02 -3.64 -25.12
N PRO A 209 -15.07 -2.75 -25.48
CA PRO A 209 -14.90 -2.34 -26.86
C PRO A 209 -14.49 -3.52 -27.74
N CYS A 210 -15.10 -3.65 -28.92
CA CYS A 210 -14.77 -4.69 -29.87
C CYS A 210 -13.31 -4.68 -30.30
N SER A 211 -12.68 -3.50 -30.36
CA SER A 211 -11.25 -3.36 -30.64
C SER A 211 -10.36 -3.97 -29.55
N GLN A 212 -10.79 -3.90 -28.28
CA GLN A 212 -10.08 -4.54 -27.17
C GLN A 212 -10.28 -6.06 -27.22
N VAL A 213 -11.50 -6.53 -27.52
CA VAL A 213 -11.83 -7.96 -27.62
C VAL A 213 -11.04 -8.61 -28.76
N ASP A 214 -11.05 -8.02 -29.95
CA ASP A 214 -10.27 -8.45 -31.13
C ASP A 214 -8.77 -8.51 -30.81
N TYR A 215 -8.22 -7.47 -30.17
CA TYR A 215 -6.83 -7.48 -29.72
C TYR A 215 -6.53 -8.61 -28.73
N THR A 216 -7.46 -8.89 -27.82
CA THR A 216 -7.26 -9.89 -26.75
C THR A 216 -7.32 -11.31 -27.29
N ILE A 217 -8.17 -11.56 -28.29
CA ILE A 217 -8.31 -12.86 -28.95
C ILE A 217 -7.19 -13.06 -29.99
N GLY A 218 -6.81 -12.00 -30.72
CA GLY A 218 -5.76 -12.02 -31.72
C GLY A 218 -6.17 -12.66 -33.06
N ASP A 219 -7.45 -12.99 -33.25
CA ASP A 219 -8.01 -13.56 -34.48
C ASP A 219 -9.41 -12.95 -34.74
N SER A 220 -9.52 -12.20 -35.82
CA SER A 220 -10.74 -11.47 -36.18
C SER A 220 -11.90 -12.37 -36.60
N ASN A 221 -11.63 -13.50 -37.28
CA ASN A 221 -12.67 -14.46 -37.64
C ASN A 221 -13.24 -15.13 -36.39
N ARG A 222 -12.35 -15.55 -35.48
CA ARG A 222 -12.76 -16.12 -34.19
C ARG A 222 -13.51 -15.10 -33.33
N THR A 223 -13.09 -13.84 -33.37
CA THR A 223 -13.77 -12.75 -32.66
C THR A 223 -15.20 -12.56 -33.17
N LEU A 224 -15.42 -12.56 -34.48
CA LEU A 224 -16.77 -12.46 -35.07
C LEU A 224 -17.65 -13.68 -34.79
N GLU A 225 -17.06 -14.88 -34.74
CA GLU A 225 -17.77 -16.11 -34.39
C GLU A 225 -18.30 -16.06 -32.95
N LEU A 226 -17.46 -15.60 -32.01
CA LEU A 226 -17.80 -15.51 -30.59
C LEU A 226 -18.62 -14.27 -30.23
N TYR A 227 -18.39 -13.14 -30.91
CA TYR A 227 -19.00 -11.84 -30.64
C TYR A 227 -19.53 -11.20 -31.93
N PRO A 228 -20.66 -11.68 -32.49
CA PRO A 228 -21.23 -11.17 -33.74
C PRO A 228 -21.54 -9.66 -33.72
N ASP A 229 -21.82 -9.10 -32.55
CA ASP A 229 -22.04 -7.65 -32.34
C ASP A 229 -20.86 -6.79 -32.80
N CYS A 230 -19.66 -7.37 -32.93
CA CYS A 230 -18.48 -6.68 -33.41
C CYS A 230 -18.41 -6.52 -34.95
N ALA A 231 -19.40 -6.99 -35.70
CA ALA A 231 -19.45 -6.81 -37.16
C ALA A 231 -19.35 -5.34 -37.61
N ALA A 232 -19.96 -4.42 -36.87
CA ALA A 232 -19.89 -2.99 -37.16
C ALA A 232 -18.47 -2.40 -36.97
N TYR A 233 -17.66 -2.98 -36.08
CA TYR A 233 -16.26 -2.60 -35.88
C TYR A 233 -15.41 -3.04 -37.07
N PHE A 234 -15.52 -4.31 -37.50
CA PHE A 234 -14.72 -4.84 -38.61
C PHE A 234 -15.08 -4.26 -39.98
N SER A 235 -16.35 -3.94 -40.20
CA SER A 235 -16.80 -3.25 -41.42
C SER A 235 -16.41 -1.76 -41.47
N GLY A 236 -15.91 -1.21 -40.36
CA GLY A 236 -15.60 0.22 -40.23
C GLY A 236 -16.82 1.13 -40.04
N ALA A 237 -18.03 0.57 -39.98
CA ALA A 237 -19.27 1.33 -39.79
C ALA A 237 -19.35 1.99 -38.41
N ASN A 238 -18.84 1.33 -37.36
CA ASN A 238 -18.76 1.87 -36.00
C ASN A 238 -17.44 1.46 -35.31
N PRO A 239 -16.39 2.28 -35.38
CA PRO A 239 -15.10 1.98 -34.75
C PRO A 239 -15.12 1.86 -33.22
N VAL A 240 -16.15 2.40 -32.56
CA VAL A 240 -16.29 2.39 -31.09
C VAL A 240 -17.32 1.36 -30.60
N GLN A 241 -17.70 0.41 -31.45
CA GLN A 241 -18.65 -0.65 -31.14
C GLN A 241 -18.27 -1.38 -29.85
N GLN A 242 -19.28 -1.63 -29.01
CA GLN A 242 -19.15 -2.38 -27.77
C GLN A 242 -19.78 -3.77 -27.95
N THR A 243 -19.32 -4.73 -27.17
CA THR A 243 -19.93 -6.05 -27.03
C THR A 243 -19.97 -6.46 -25.56
N ILE A 244 -20.79 -7.45 -25.23
CA ILE A 244 -20.91 -8.00 -23.89
C ILE A 244 -20.08 -9.27 -23.81
N VAL A 245 -19.17 -9.33 -22.85
CA VAL A 245 -18.24 -10.45 -22.63
C VAL A 245 -18.60 -11.16 -21.34
N HIS A 246 -18.81 -12.46 -21.40
CA HIS A 246 -19.01 -13.31 -20.22
C HIS A 246 -17.75 -13.35 -19.35
N ALA A 247 -17.92 -13.36 -18.03
CA ALA A 247 -16.81 -13.30 -17.09
C ALA A 247 -16.50 -14.67 -16.49
N ASP A 248 -15.62 -15.41 -17.17
CA ASP A 248 -15.18 -16.74 -16.74
C ASP A 248 -13.65 -16.89 -16.77
N LEU A 249 -13.06 -17.41 -15.69
CA LEU A 249 -11.65 -17.78 -15.59
C LEU A 249 -11.44 -19.31 -15.49
N LEU A 250 -12.48 -20.07 -15.12
CA LEU A 250 -12.38 -21.52 -14.86
C LEU A 250 -12.67 -22.34 -16.12
N THR A 251 -13.65 -21.89 -16.92
CA THR A 251 -14.12 -22.55 -18.14
C THR A 251 -14.11 -21.59 -19.34
N ALA A 252 -13.20 -20.62 -19.32
CA ALA A 252 -13.05 -19.61 -20.37
C ALA A 252 -12.85 -20.22 -21.76
N THR A 253 -13.71 -19.84 -22.70
CA THR A 253 -13.64 -20.22 -24.12
C THR A 253 -12.78 -19.27 -24.95
N SER A 254 -12.45 -18.10 -24.38
CA SER A 254 -11.58 -17.10 -24.98
C SER A 254 -10.78 -16.32 -23.94
N ALA A 255 -9.68 -15.70 -24.36
CA ALA A 255 -8.89 -14.81 -23.51
C ALA A 255 -9.70 -13.57 -23.08
N ALA A 256 -10.73 -13.17 -23.85
CA ALA A 256 -11.59 -12.05 -23.49
C ALA A 256 -12.43 -12.36 -22.24
N GLU A 257 -12.93 -13.59 -22.10
CA GLU A 257 -13.69 -14.01 -20.91
C GLU A 257 -12.81 -14.02 -19.65
N ALA A 258 -11.61 -14.57 -19.76
CA ALA A 258 -10.63 -14.56 -18.67
C ALA A 258 -10.23 -13.13 -18.26
N GLY A 259 -10.09 -12.22 -19.25
CA GLY A 259 -9.87 -10.80 -19.02
C GLY A 259 -11.04 -10.13 -18.30
N ALA A 260 -12.28 -10.43 -18.70
CA ALA A 260 -13.49 -9.93 -18.04
C ALA A 260 -13.60 -10.42 -16.59
N ALA A 261 -13.35 -11.72 -16.33
CA ALA A 261 -13.34 -12.29 -14.98
C ALA A 261 -12.26 -11.69 -14.07
N ALA A 262 -11.08 -11.41 -14.62
CA ALA A 262 -10.01 -10.78 -13.87
C ALA A 262 -10.33 -9.32 -13.53
N SER A 263 -10.99 -8.58 -14.43
CA SER A 263 -11.20 -7.13 -14.29
C SER A 263 -12.43 -6.76 -13.46
N LEU A 264 -13.55 -7.46 -13.60
CA LEU A 264 -14.81 -7.13 -12.90
C LEU A 264 -14.67 -7.01 -11.38
N PRO A 265 -13.97 -7.92 -10.66
CA PRO A 265 -13.84 -7.81 -9.21
C PRO A 265 -12.87 -6.72 -8.74
N PHE A 266 -12.10 -6.09 -9.64
CA PHE A 266 -11.01 -5.20 -9.26
C PHE A 266 -11.50 -4.01 -8.42
N GLY A 267 -12.56 -3.33 -8.85
CA GLY A 267 -13.13 -2.19 -8.13
C GLY A 267 -13.58 -2.58 -6.72
N LEU A 268 -14.36 -3.66 -6.59
CA LEU A 268 -14.80 -4.20 -5.31
C LEU A 268 -13.62 -4.54 -4.40
N ALA A 269 -12.62 -5.26 -4.93
CA ALA A 269 -11.44 -5.66 -4.18
C ALA A 269 -10.62 -4.46 -3.70
N LEU A 270 -10.51 -3.41 -4.52
CA LEU A 270 -9.83 -2.16 -4.19
C LEU A 270 -10.49 -1.47 -3.00
N TRP A 271 -11.80 -1.26 -3.05
CA TRP A 271 -12.54 -0.60 -1.98
C TRP A 271 -12.48 -1.36 -0.66
N LEU A 272 -12.69 -2.69 -0.70
CA LEU A 272 -12.64 -3.53 0.49
C LEU A 272 -11.24 -3.55 1.11
N ALA A 273 -10.20 -3.77 0.29
CA ALA A 273 -8.83 -3.81 0.77
C ALA A 273 -8.39 -2.46 1.36
N LEU A 274 -8.71 -1.35 0.69
CA LEU A 274 -8.37 -0.02 1.18
C LEU A 274 -9.07 0.27 2.52
N ALA A 275 -10.36 -0.05 2.64
CA ALA A 275 -11.11 0.13 3.89
C ALA A 275 -10.53 -0.70 5.05
N MET A 276 -10.22 -1.99 4.81
CA MET A 276 -9.61 -2.87 5.81
C MET A 276 -8.28 -2.31 6.32
N HIS A 277 -7.40 -1.85 5.41
CA HIS A 277 -6.11 -1.29 5.79
C HIS A 277 -6.24 0.07 6.47
N ALA A 278 -7.17 0.92 6.01
CA ALA A 278 -7.41 2.22 6.60
C ALA A 278 -7.95 2.13 8.04
N ILE A 279 -8.89 1.23 8.28
CA ILE A 279 -9.40 0.97 9.65
C ILE A 279 -8.31 0.31 10.49
N GLY A 280 -7.63 -0.70 9.95
CA GLY A 280 -6.61 -1.47 10.67
C GLY A 280 -5.45 -0.61 11.15
N ILE A 281 -4.98 0.35 10.35
CA ILE A 281 -3.89 1.22 10.78
C ILE A 281 -4.31 2.20 11.88
N GLU A 282 -5.53 2.74 11.83
CA GLU A 282 -6.01 3.60 12.92
C GLU A 282 -6.16 2.82 14.23
N VAL A 283 -6.69 1.60 14.17
CA VAL A 283 -6.76 0.70 15.33
C VAL A 283 -5.36 0.45 15.89
N TYR A 284 -4.38 0.13 15.03
CA TYR A 284 -2.99 -0.09 15.47
C TYR A 284 -2.37 1.15 16.14
N LEU A 285 -2.58 2.34 15.59
CA LEU A 285 -2.06 3.58 16.17
C LEU A 285 -2.72 3.88 17.52
N ARG A 286 -4.03 3.66 17.66
CA ARG A 286 -4.78 3.81 18.91
C ARG A 286 -4.36 2.81 19.98
N LEU A 287 -3.95 1.60 19.58
CA LEU A 287 -3.45 0.55 20.48
C LEU A 287 -1.96 0.68 20.84
N THR A 288 -1.25 1.70 20.32
CA THR A 288 0.18 1.94 20.62
C THR A 288 0.48 3.30 21.30
N PRO A 289 -0.32 3.75 22.29
CA PRO A 289 -0.17 5.09 22.88
C PRO A 289 1.15 5.28 23.62
N ALA A 290 1.67 4.23 24.27
CA ALA A 290 2.96 4.30 24.96
C ALA A 290 4.13 4.57 24.01
N GLU A 291 4.08 4.03 22.78
CA GLU A 291 5.08 4.29 21.76
C GLU A 291 4.95 5.71 21.22
N ALA A 292 3.72 6.19 21.01
CA ALA A 292 3.45 7.57 20.60
C ALA A 292 4.00 8.56 21.64
N GLU A 293 3.68 8.37 22.92
CA GLU A 293 4.16 9.23 24.01
C GLU A 293 5.69 9.19 24.14
N ARG A 294 6.32 8.02 24.01
CA ARG A 294 7.79 7.90 23.99
C ARG A 294 8.42 8.73 22.87
N LEU A 295 7.88 8.65 21.66
CA LEU A 295 8.37 9.40 20.50
C LEU A 295 8.06 10.89 20.61
N ARG A 296 6.97 11.27 21.26
CA ARG A 296 6.61 12.67 21.51
C ARG A 296 7.58 13.33 22.48
N ASN A 297 7.95 12.64 23.57
CA ASN A 297 9.01 13.09 24.47
C ASN A 297 10.38 13.21 23.78
N PHE A 298 10.69 12.29 22.85
CA PHE A 298 11.90 12.41 22.04
C PHE A 298 11.85 13.63 21.09
N SER A 299 10.70 13.89 20.48
CA SER A 299 10.47 15.04 19.60
C SER A 299 10.63 16.36 20.36
N TYR A 300 10.08 16.46 21.57
CA TYR A 300 10.25 17.61 22.46
C TYR A 300 11.72 17.94 22.72
N LYS A 301 12.53 16.94 23.13
CA LYS A 301 13.97 17.12 23.37
C LYS A 301 14.71 17.63 22.13
N ARG A 302 14.46 17.00 20.98
CA ARG A 302 15.05 17.40 19.69
C ARG A 302 14.66 18.81 19.26
N GLN A 303 13.43 19.22 19.54
CA GLN A 303 12.94 20.56 19.21
C GLN A 303 13.57 21.62 20.10
N LEU A 304 13.74 21.36 21.40
CA LEU A 304 14.48 22.25 22.30
C LEU A 304 15.93 22.45 21.84
N GLU A 305 16.63 21.36 21.53
CA GLU A 305 18.01 21.43 21.02
C GLU A 305 18.11 22.20 19.69
N ALA A 306 17.06 22.16 18.88
CA ALA A 306 16.97 22.91 17.62
C ALA A 306 16.44 24.34 17.78
N GLY A 307 16.18 24.79 19.02
CA GLY A 307 15.65 26.14 19.30
C GLY A 307 14.23 26.37 18.78
N MET A 308 13.43 25.33 18.57
CA MET A 308 12.06 25.45 18.06
C MET A 308 11.07 25.85 19.16
N ASN A 309 10.16 26.76 18.85
CA ASN A 309 9.07 27.20 19.73
C ASN A 309 7.71 27.15 19.00
N PRO A 310 6.66 26.52 19.57
CA PRO A 310 6.65 25.74 20.80
C PRO A 310 7.24 24.33 20.61
N ALA A 311 8.23 23.98 21.44
CA ALA A 311 8.76 22.62 21.53
C ALA A 311 7.68 21.66 22.07
N GLY A 312 7.65 20.44 21.55
CA GLY A 312 6.58 19.46 21.77
C GLY A 312 5.42 19.58 20.77
N SER A 313 5.21 20.75 20.18
CA SER A 313 4.05 21.03 19.29
C SER A 313 4.45 21.68 17.96
N ALA A 314 5.75 21.73 17.61
CA ALA A 314 6.26 22.42 16.42
C ALA A 314 5.80 21.85 15.04
N GLY A 315 5.06 20.74 14.98
CA GLY A 315 4.53 20.17 13.73
C GLY A 315 3.00 20.25 13.65
N LEU A 316 2.38 19.23 13.07
CA LEU A 316 0.94 19.19 12.81
C LEU A 316 0.20 18.43 13.91
N THR A 317 0.39 18.85 15.16
CA THR A 317 -0.19 18.19 16.33
C THR A 317 -1.55 18.79 16.69
N ALA A 318 -2.43 17.98 17.28
CA ALA A 318 -3.79 18.41 17.66
C ALA A 318 -3.80 19.57 18.67
N ASP A 319 -2.79 19.70 19.53
CA ASP A 319 -2.65 20.76 20.53
C ASP A 319 -2.10 22.07 19.95
N ARG A 320 -1.74 22.07 18.67
CA ARG A 320 -1.36 23.27 17.93
C ARG A 320 -2.40 23.70 16.91
N LEU A 321 -2.99 22.76 16.18
CA LEU A 321 -3.92 23.04 15.08
C LEU A 321 -5.38 22.74 15.41
N GLY A 322 -5.64 21.93 16.43
CA GLY A 322 -6.97 21.56 16.89
C GLY A 322 -7.27 22.11 18.28
N ASP A 323 -8.20 21.45 18.97
CA ASP A 323 -8.79 21.85 20.24
C ASP A 323 -8.28 21.04 21.45
N SER A 324 -7.26 20.18 21.25
CA SER A 324 -6.75 19.36 22.34
C SER A 324 -5.93 20.19 23.34
N ALA A 325 -5.95 19.79 24.61
CA ALA A 325 -5.12 20.41 25.65
C ALA A 325 -3.63 20.44 25.25
N LYS A 326 -2.93 21.52 25.60
CA LYS A 326 -1.49 21.66 25.36
C LYS A 326 -0.75 20.48 25.94
N TRP A 327 -0.02 19.76 25.09
CA TRP A 327 0.77 18.63 25.56
C TRP A 327 1.94 19.14 26.39
N GLN A 328 2.22 18.43 27.48
CA GLN A 328 3.39 18.68 28.33
C GLN A 328 4.19 17.39 28.46
N PRO A 329 5.53 17.46 28.47
CA PRO A 329 6.36 16.30 28.70
C PRO A 329 6.08 15.75 30.10
N LYS A 330 5.77 14.45 30.19
CA LYS A 330 5.63 13.82 31.50
C LYS A 330 7.01 13.75 32.19
N PRO A 331 7.11 14.09 33.49
CA PRO A 331 8.33 13.85 34.24
C PRO A 331 8.74 12.38 34.10
N THR A 332 10.03 12.13 33.86
CA THR A 332 10.54 10.75 33.98
C THR A 332 10.40 10.37 35.45
N PRO A 333 9.79 9.24 35.83
CA PRO A 333 9.75 8.83 37.23
C PRO A 333 11.19 8.78 37.73
N SER A 334 11.51 9.53 38.78
CA SER A 334 12.75 9.34 39.51
C SER A 334 12.76 7.90 40.04
N GLN A 335 13.94 7.28 40.10
CA GLN A 335 14.09 5.94 40.69
C GLN A 335 13.64 5.86 42.17
N ASP A 336 13.28 6.98 42.80
CA ASP A 336 12.78 7.04 44.18
C ASP A 336 11.29 6.68 44.32
N ASP A 337 10.49 6.76 43.25
CA ASP A 337 9.05 6.51 43.32
C ASP A 337 8.66 5.01 43.32
N SER A 338 9.63 4.10 43.26
CA SER A 338 9.36 2.68 43.53
C SER A 338 9.09 2.39 45.01
N THR A 339 9.45 3.30 45.93
CA THR A 339 9.23 3.11 47.37
C THR A 339 7.92 3.73 47.89
N SER A 340 7.26 4.56 47.10
CA SER A 340 5.99 5.20 47.44
C SER A 340 4.77 4.36 47.03
N ILE A 341 4.87 3.54 45.97
CA ILE A 341 3.78 2.65 45.53
C ILE A 341 3.63 1.42 46.43
N GLU A 342 4.70 0.91 47.04
CA GLU A 342 4.61 -0.22 48.00
C GLU A 342 3.95 0.16 49.33
N ARG A 343 3.83 1.45 49.66
CA ARG A 343 3.20 1.92 50.91
C ARG A 343 1.70 2.22 50.81
N LEU A 344 1.11 2.11 49.62
CA LEU A 344 -0.33 2.27 49.40
C LEU A 344 -1.06 0.93 49.19
N VAL A 345 -0.32 -0.19 49.21
CA VAL A 345 -0.86 -1.55 49.00
C VAL A 345 -0.45 -2.52 50.12
N SER A 346 -0.12 -2.01 51.31
CA SER A 346 0.01 -2.80 52.56
C SER A 346 -1.09 -2.40 53.54
#